data_AF-A0A250XG86-F1
#
_entry.id   AF-A0A250XG86-F1
#
_cell.length_a   1.000
_cell.length_b   1.000
_cell.length_c   1.000
_cell.angle_alpha   90.00
_cell.angle_beta   90.00
_cell.angle_gamma   90.00
#
_symmetry.space_group_name_H-M   'P 1'
#
loop_
_entity.id
_entity.type
_entity.pdbx_description
1 polymer ?
#
loop_
_entity_poly.entity_id
_entity_poly.type
_entity_poly.pdbx_seq_one_letter_code
_entity_poly.pdbx_strand_id
1 'polypeptide(L)'
;MCKCGHERCTGICLDDSNNTVENRTEELREDDEEWLWGKKIRAAKRDARSELSVSKGEWRKHGYAESVSCLSTEGLNDTVPRFHYSELSVADFVQRFERPRLPVVITGLAEKWAAGNGAWSVEKLKERLGSHKFKVGSDDDGYSVRLSLSRFLKYCDSPEHGAVDDSPLYIFDGSFADRRGSKCMAGDYTIPPYFSEDLFRMVGERRRPPYRWFVMGPARSGSGLHIDPLATSAWNTLIQGHKRWALFPPGTPKTLVLPKEPGLERESISWFSKVYPRTRQAGWEGPAPLDIIQGPGETVFVPGGWWHAVLNLDLTVAVTQNYASTANFDRVWRHARKGRPKMSIKWLSVLRRERPDLAALADAADVGDKSVPDASTSSSSSSSSSSSSSDSDSSSSSDSSDDEKIDHKQVQQDKKRRKCEESACREDAAGHENLGQRHLREFVTS
;
A
#
# COMPACT_ATOMS: atom_id res chain seq x y z
N MET A 1 36.87 80.96 31.59
CA MET A 1 37.61 80.61 30.35
C MET A 1 37.02 79.32 29.80
N CYS A 2 36.67 79.35 28.51
CA CYS A 2 36.12 78.23 27.73
C CYS A 2 37.10 77.06 27.58
N LYS A 3 36.55 75.84 27.43
CA LYS A 3 36.73 74.85 26.32
C LYS A 3 36.13 73.51 26.77
N CYS A 4 34.94 73.08 26.32
CA CYS A 4 34.53 72.47 25.04
C CYS A 4 34.85 70.97 24.91
N GLY A 5 33.83 70.17 24.56
CA GLY A 5 33.87 68.73 24.21
C GLY A 5 32.62 67.98 24.71
N HIS A 6 31.43 68.20 24.14
CA HIS A 6 30.78 67.38 23.08
C HIS A 6 30.77 65.86 23.34
N GLU A 7 29.62 65.34 23.77
CA GLU A 7 29.05 64.06 23.31
C GLU A 7 27.54 64.04 23.58
N ARG A 8 26.74 63.90 22.50
CA ARG A 8 25.28 63.83 22.50
C ARG A 8 24.88 62.36 22.47
N CYS A 9 24.37 61.81 23.57
CA CYS A 9 23.58 60.59 23.56
C CYS A 9 22.11 60.94 23.29
N THR A 10 21.67 60.84 22.03
CA THR A 10 20.25 60.67 21.71
C THR A 10 20.02 59.17 21.47
N GLY A 11 19.78 58.44 22.55
CA GLY A 11 19.27 57.08 22.49
C GLY A 11 17.80 57.13 22.11
N ILE A 12 17.50 56.76 20.87
CA ILE A 12 16.14 56.49 20.42
C ILE A 12 15.71 55.19 21.10
N CYS A 13 14.77 55.26 22.05
CA CYS A 13 13.99 54.10 22.45
C CYS A 13 13.04 53.79 21.28
N LEU A 14 13.48 52.97 20.34
CA LEU A 14 12.55 52.26 19.45
C LEU A 14 11.99 51.09 20.23
N ASP A 15 10.66 51.10 20.33
CA ASP A 15 9.78 50.10 20.92
C ASP A 15 10.19 48.65 20.62
N ASP A 16 10.54 47.89 21.67
CA ASP A 16 10.61 46.41 21.71
C ASP A 16 9.20 45.75 21.76
N SER A 17 8.14 46.54 21.66
CA SER A 17 6.75 46.09 21.82
C SER A 17 6.15 45.49 20.54
N ASN A 18 6.70 45.77 19.36
CA ASN A 18 6.23 45.16 18.10
C ASN A 18 6.76 43.72 17.93
N ASN A 19 7.99 43.45 18.36
CA ASN A 19 8.64 42.14 18.24
C ASN A 19 8.01 41.10 19.19
N THR A 20 7.45 41.54 20.33
CA THR A 20 6.81 40.66 21.31
C THR A 20 5.38 40.29 20.95
N VAL A 21 4.63 41.15 20.24
CA VAL A 21 3.28 40.84 19.77
C VAL A 21 3.33 39.94 18.53
N GLU A 22 4.24 40.21 17.58
CA GLU A 22 4.43 39.34 16.41
C GLU A 22 4.86 37.93 16.83
N ASN A 23 5.88 37.80 17.68
CA ASN A 23 6.30 36.49 18.22
C ASN A 23 5.17 35.77 18.96
N ARG A 24 4.37 36.48 19.77
CA ARG A 24 3.24 35.87 20.48
C ARG A 24 2.11 35.44 19.54
N THR A 25 1.91 36.15 18.43
CA THR A 25 0.94 35.73 17.39
C THR A 25 1.46 34.59 16.51
N GLU A 26 2.78 34.48 16.31
CA GLU A 26 3.39 33.33 15.63
C GLU A 26 3.34 32.08 16.51
N GLU A 27 3.70 32.18 17.79
CA GLU A 27 3.58 31.09 18.77
C GLU A 27 2.13 30.56 18.86
N LEU A 28 1.14 31.46 18.97
CA LEU A 28 -0.28 31.06 19.00
C LEU A 28 -0.74 30.38 17.70
N ARG A 29 -0.20 30.78 16.54
CA ARG A 29 -0.51 30.15 15.24
C ARG A 29 0.13 28.78 15.12
N GLU A 30 1.36 28.61 15.60
CA GLU A 30 2.06 27.34 15.61
C GLU A 30 1.35 26.32 16.52
N ASP A 31 0.91 26.74 17.70
CA ASP A 31 0.11 25.91 18.62
C ASP A 31 -1.21 25.45 17.98
N ASP A 32 -1.91 26.35 17.28
CA ASP A 32 -3.15 26.03 16.56
C ASP A 32 -2.91 25.04 15.40
N GLU A 33 -1.82 25.21 14.65
CA GLU A 33 -1.46 24.31 13.54
C GLU A 33 -1.07 22.92 14.04
N GLU A 34 -0.29 22.84 15.13
CA GLU A 34 0.09 21.59 15.79
C GLU A 34 -1.14 20.87 16.34
N TRP A 35 -2.04 21.60 17.01
CA TRP A 35 -3.29 21.04 17.51
C TRP A 35 -4.17 20.49 16.38
N LEU A 36 -4.35 21.26 15.30
CA LEU A 36 -5.11 20.83 14.10
C LEU A 36 -4.47 19.62 13.42
N TRP A 37 -3.13 19.57 13.38
CA TRP A 37 -2.38 18.44 12.86
C TRP A 37 -2.66 17.18 13.69
N GLY A 38 -2.50 17.25 15.01
CA GLY A 38 -2.75 16.13 15.93
C GLY A 38 -4.20 15.64 15.86
N LYS A 39 -5.17 16.56 15.75
CA LYS A 39 -6.59 16.22 15.56
C LYS A 39 -6.81 15.37 14.30
N LYS A 40 -6.15 15.69 13.19
CA LYS A 40 -6.25 14.92 11.93
C LYS A 40 -5.60 13.54 12.04
N ILE A 41 -4.48 13.41 12.75
CA ILE A 41 -3.87 12.10 13.00
C ILE A 41 -4.79 11.22 13.85
N ARG A 42 -5.33 11.76 14.95
CA ARG A 42 -6.26 11.02 15.82
C ARG A 42 -7.54 10.60 15.09
N ALA A 43 -8.04 11.42 14.16
CA ALA A 43 -9.16 11.06 13.29
C ALA A 43 -8.79 9.90 12.36
N ALA A 44 -7.69 10.01 11.61
CA ALA A 44 -7.24 8.95 10.70
C ALA A 44 -6.96 7.62 11.43
N LYS A 45 -6.41 7.68 12.65
CA LYS A 45 -6.25 6.51 13.52
C LYS A 45 -7.59 5.84 13.83
N ARG A 46 -8.55 6.62 14.33
CA ARG A 46 -9.89 6.12 14.69
C ARG A 46 -10.61 5.53 13.49
N ASP A 47 -10.53 6.19 12.34
CA ASP A 47 -11.20 5.73 11.13
C ASP A 47 -10.52 4.45 10.63
N ALA A 48 -9.18 4.38 10.60
CA ALA A 48 -8.48 3.22 10.08
C ALA A 48 -8.53 1.99 10.99
N ARG A 49 -8.71 2.19 12.30
CA ARG A 49 -8.71 1.14 13.35
C ARG A 49 -9.69 1.54 14.46
N SER A 50 -10.97 1.42 14.19
CA SER A 50 -12.06 1.80 15.10
C SER A 50 -12.04 0.99 16.41
N GLU A 51 -11.45 -0.20 16.37
CA GLU A 51 -11.28 -1.09 17.51
C GLU A 51 -10.19 -0.63 18.49
N LEU A 52 -9.32 0.31 18.11
CA LEU A 52 -8.23 0.82 18.94
C LEU A 52 -8.50 2.23 19.46
N SER A 53 -8.68 2.36 20.78
CA SER A 53 -8.85 3.64 21.44
C SER A 53 -7.60 4.52 21.35
N VAL A 54 -7.74 5.64 20.65
CA VAL A 54 -6.70 6.66 20.49
C VAL A 54 -6.34 7.34 21.82
N SER A 55 -7.26 7.41 22.79
CA SER A 55 -7.05 8.12 24.07
C SER A 55 -6.69 7.21 25.24
N LYS A 56 -6.96 5.91 25.17
CA LYS A 56 -6.68 4.95 26.25
C LYS A 56 -5.34 4.23 26.11
N GLY A 57 -4.50 4.67 25.17
CA GLY A 57 -3.16 4.10 24.96
C GLY A 57 -3.13 2.77 24.21
N GLU A 58 -4.22 2.34 23.56
CA GLU A 58 -4.28 1.02 22.90
C GLU A 58 -3.35 0.91 21.69
N TRP A 59 -2.98 2.04 21.07
CA TRP A 59 -2.03 2.10 19.96
C TRP A 59 -0.58 1.76 20.33
N ARG A 60 -0.25 1.76 21.63
CA ARG A 60 1.09 1.50 22.17
C ARG A 60 1.07 0.53 23.35
N LYS A 61 0.02 -0.29 23.43
CA LYS A 61 -0.29 -1.17 24.56
C LYS A 61 0.82 -2.21 24.80
N HIS A 62 1.48 -2.65 23.74
CA HIS A 62 2.51 -3.69 23.78
C HIS A 62 3.92 -3.12 23.98
N GLY A 63 4.12 -1.82 23.81
CA GLY A 63 5.41 -1.16 24.02
C GLY A 63 6.48 -1.60 23.03
N TYR A 64 6.10 -1.99 21.81
CA TYR A 64 7.07 -2.51 20.83
C TYR A 64 8.12 -1.47 20.40
N ALA A 65 7.82 -0.18 20.52
CA ALA A 65 8.78 0.88 20.27
C ALA A 65 10.01 0.83 21.22
N GLU A 66 9.86 0.27 22.41
CA GLU A 66 10.93 0.14 23.41
C GLU A 66 11.70 -1.19 23.28
N SER A 67 11.15 -2.16 22.54
CA SER A 67 11.74 -3.49 22.37
C SER A 67 12.47 -3.61 21.04
N VAL A 68 13.80 -3.45 21.05
CA VAL A 68 14.63 -3.59 19.83
C VAL A 68 14.59 -5.01 19.25
N SER A 69 14.26 -6.01 20.07
CA SER A 69 14.20 -7.42 19.67
C SER A 69 13.22 -7.68 18.53
N CYS A 70 12.12 -6.92 18.43
CA CYS A 70 11.10 -7.13 17.40
C CYS A 70 11.58 -6.74 16.00
N LEU A 71 12.57 -5.83 15.90
CA LEU A 71 13.19 -5.38 14.65
C LEU A 71 14.54 -6.06 14.40
N SER A 72 15.04 -6.87 15.34
CA SER A 72 16.34 -7.51 15.20
C SER A 72 16.36 -8.48 14.02
N THR A 73 17.45 -8.43 13.27
CA THR A 73 17.81 -9.40 12.23
C THR A 73 18.85 -10.41 12.70
N GLU A 74 19.25 -10.35 13.96
CA GLU A 74 20.25 -11.26 14.53
C GLU A 74 19.75 -12.71 14.51
N GLY A 75 20.62 -13.63 14.08
CA GLY A 75 20.28 -15.06 13.99
C GLY A 75 19.33 -15.43 12.84
N LEU A 76 18.93 -14.47 12.00
CA LEU A 76 18.25 -14.76 10.75
C LEU A 76 19.24 -15.31 9.73
N ASN A 77 18.85 -16.39 9.08
CA ASN A 77 19.64 -17.00 8.01
C ASN A 77 18.90 -16.79 6.68
N ASP A 78 19.18 -15.67 6.04
CA ASP A 78 18.67 -15.36 4.71
C ASP A 78 19.39 -16.23 3.68
N THR A 79 18.71 -17.28 3.25
CA THR A 79 19.23 -18.26 2.28
C THR A 79 18.53 -18.19 0.92
N VAL A 80 17.63 -17.21 0.73
CA VAL A 80 16.90 -17.06 -0.52
C VAL A 80 17.88 -16.62 -1.61
N PRO A 81 17.91 -17.30 -2.77
CA PRO A 81 18.91 -17.01 -3.78
C PRO A 81 18.73 -15.60 -4.36
N ARG A 82 19.88 -14.96 -4.62
CA ARG A 82 19.97 -13.62 -5.21
C ARG A 82 20.63 -13.70 -6.58
N PHE A 83 20.00 -13.08 -7.58
CA PHE A 83 20.58 -12.94 -8.92
C PHE A 83 20.50 -11.49 -9.36
N HIS A 84 21.58 -10.98 -9.95
CA HIS A 84 21.51 -9.72 -10.67
C HIS A 84 20.70 -9.90 -11.96
N TYR A 85 19.89 -8.91 -12.36
CA TYR A 85 18.99 -9.06 -13.51
C TYR A 85 19.73 -9.38 -14.83
N SER A 86 21.01 -8.98 -14.95
CA SER A 86 21.85 -9.30 -16.11
C SER A 86 22.30 -10.76 -16.16
N GLU A 87 22.23 -11.49 -15.04
CA GLU A 87 22.66 -12.88 -14.89
C GLU A 87 21.48 -13.87 -14.95
N LEU A 88 20.26 -13.36 -14.93
CA LEU A 88 19.04 -14.16 -14.94
C LEU A 88 18.18 -13.77 -16.15
N SER A 89 18.22 -14.58 -17.21
CA SER A 89 17.34 -14.37 -18.36
C SER A 89 15.87 -14.58 -17.97
N VAL A 90 14.93 -14.01 -18.74
CA VAL A 90 13.49 -14.24 -18.50
C VAL A 90 13.14 -15.72 -18.60
N ALA A 91 13.72 -16.44 -19.57
CA ALA A 91 13.49 -17.87 -19.73
C ALA A 91 13.99 -18.68 -18.52
N ASP A 92 15.19 -18.36 -18.02
CA ASP A 92 15.75 -18.99 -16.82
C ASP A 92 14.91 -18.68 -15.58
N PHE A 93 14.44 -17.43 -15.44
CA PHE A 93 13.54 -17.05 -14.35
C PHE A 93 12.26 -17.91 -14.36
N VAL A 94 11.62 -18.03 -15.53
CA VAL A 94 10.39 -18.82 -15.69
C VAL A 94 10.65 -20.29 -15.36
N GLN A 95 11.75 -20.87 -15.86
CA GLN A 95 12.06 -22.28 -15.68
C GLN A 95 12.49 -22.62 -14.24
N ARG A 96 13.29 -21.77 -13.60
CA ARG A 96 13.93 -22.04 -12.32
C ARG A 96 13.15 -21.55 -11.10
N PHE A 97 12.29 -20.53 -11.27
CA PHE A 97 11.59 -19.90 -10.15
C PHE A 97 10.07 -19.83 -10.35
N GLU A 98 9.60 -19.27 -11.47
CA GLU A 98 8.17 -19.03 -11.64
C GLU A 98 7.34 -20.33 -11.75
N ARG A 99 7.70 -21.22 -12.69
CA ARG A 99 7.04 -22.52 -12.88
C ARG A 99 7.16 -23.45 -11.67
N PRO A 100 8.34 -23.64 -11.05
CA PRO A 100 8.46 -24.46 -9.85
C PRO A 100 7.91 -23.79 -8.58
N ARG A 101 7.51 -22.51 -8.66
CA ARG A 101 6.98 -21.70 -7.56
C ARG A 101 7.96 -21.54 -6.41
N LEU A 102 9.17 -21.10 -6.73
CA LEU A 102 10.23 -20.83 -5.75
C LEU A 102 10.48 -19.32 -5.61
N PRO A 103 10.47 -18.77 -4.38
CA PRO A 103 10.87 -17.39 -4.13
C PRO A 103 12.31 -17.13 -4.57
N VAL A 104 12.58 -15.93 -5.05
CA VAL A 104 13.92 -15.45 -5.44
C VAL A 104 14.02 -13.95 -5.23
N VAL A 105 15.21 -13.46 -4.94
CA VAL A 105 15.51 -12.03 -4.87
C VAL A 105 16.29 -11.63 -6.13
N ILE A 106 15.84 -10.57 -6.80
CA ILE A 106 16.45 -10.06 -8.03
C ILE A 106 17.00 -8.67 -7.76
N THR A 107 18.28 -8.45 -8.08
CA THR A 107 18.96 -7.16 -7.89
C THR A 107 19.14 -6.43 -9.22
N GLY A 108 19.38 -5.12 -9.15
CA GLY A 108 19.69 -4.27 -10.32
C GLY A 108 18.49 -3.83 -11.18
N LEU A 109 17.28 -4.32 -10.89
CA LEU A 109 16.07 -3.93 -11.65
C LEU A 109 15.73 -2.43 -11.51
N ALA A 110 15.97 -1.85 -10.33
CA ALA A 110 15.64 -0.46 -10.05
C ALA A 110 16.73 0.54 -10.50
N GLU A 111 17.90 0.07 -10.96
CA GLU A 111 19.04 0.94 -11.30
C GLU A 111 18.75 1.94 -12.41
N LYS A 112 17.81 1.63 -13.31
CA LYS A 112 17.42 2.52 -14.41
C LYS A 112 16.13 3.29 -14.12
N TRP A 113 15.50 3.06 -12.97
CA TRP A 113 14.27 3.73 -12.60
C TRP A 113 14.58 5.12 -12.05
N ALA A 114 13.77 6.12 -12.38
CA ALA A 114 13.87 7.41 -11.71
C ALA A 114 13.63 7.24 -10.19
N ALA A 115 12.71 6.34 -9.81
CA ALA A 115 12.46 5.96 -8.43
C ALA A 115 13.74 5.48 -7.71
N GLY A 116 14.47 4.54 -8.31
CA GLY A 116 15.74 4.02 -7.79
C GLY A 116 16.87 5.07 -7.79
N ASN A 117 16.81 6.04 -8.70
CA ASN A 117 17.78 7.15 -8.81
C ASN A 117 17.29 8.43 -8.10
N GLY A 118 16.69 8.29 -6.92
CA GLY A 118 16.41 9.41 -6.02
C GLY A 118 15.09 10.16 -6.24
N ALA A 119 14.33 9.92 -7.33
CA ALA A 119 13.02 10.56 -7.50
C ALA A 119 12.01 10.15 -6.42
N TRP A 120 12.24 8.99 -5.80
CA TRP A 120 11.47 8.45 -4.68
C TRP A 120 12.19 8.60 -3.33
N SER A 121 13.20 9.47 -3.20
CA SER A 121 13.74 9.87 -1.89
C SER A 121 12.64 10.54 -1.05
N VAL A 122 12.75 10.48 0.28
CA VAL A 122 11.73 11.08 1.18
C VAL A 122 11.59 12.58 0.90
N GLU A 123 12.70 13.27 0.70
CA GLU A 123 12.79 14.69 0.42
C GLU A 123 12.11 15.02 -0.92
N LYS A 124 12.44 14.27 -1.98
CA LYS A 124 11.89 14.49 -3.32
C LYS A 124 10.41 14.15 -3.41
N LEU A 125 9.96 13.10 -2.72
CA LEU A 125 8.54 12.78 -2.63
C LEU A 125 7.79 13.88 -1.86
N LYS A 126 8.33 14.36 -0.73
CA LYS A 126 7.72 15.44 0.05
C LYS A 126 7.63 16.74 -0.76
N GLU A 127 8.68 17.09 -1.50
CA GLU A 127 8.72 18.25 -2.40
C GLU A 127 7.64 18.15 -3.50
N ARG A 128 7.58 17.01 -4.20
CA ARG A 128 6.67 16.82 -5.35
C ARG A 128 5.21 16.57 -4.94
N LEU A 129 4.99 15.87 -3.83
CA LEU A 129 3.71 15.24 -3.48
C LEU A 129 3.27 15.50 -2.04
N GLY A 130 3.90 16.42 -1.32
CA GLY A 130 3.64 16.68 0.11
C GLY A 130 2.18 16.95 0.46
N SER A 131 1.45 17.66 -0.42
CA SER A 131 0.02 17.96 -0.25
C SER A 131 -0.90 16.82 -0.73
N HIS A 132 -0.38 15.88 -1.53
CA HIS A 132 -1.16 14.76 -2.05
C HIS A 132 -1.54 13.78 -0.95
N LYS A 133 -2.81 13.33 -0.95
CA LYS A 133 -3.36 12.43 0.08
C LYS A 133 -3.26 10.96 -0.32
N PHE A 134 -2.41 10.18 0.32
CA PHE A 134 -2.29 8.74 0.11
C PHE A 134 -3.18 7.94 1.07
N LYS A 135 -3.61 6.75 0.63
CA LYS A 135 -4.37 5.80 1.46
C LYS A 135 -3.46 5.24 2.57
N VAL A 136 -3.92 5.34 3.82
CA VAL A 136 -3.23 4.83 5.02
C VAL A 136 -4.03 3.77 5.79
N GLY A 137 -5.24 3.45 5.32
CA GLY A 137 -6.16 2.49 5.93
C GLY A 137 -7.52 2.49 5.21
N SER A 138 -8.45 1.70 5.74
CA SER A 138 -9.87 1.74 5.38
C SER A 138 -10.69 1.87 6.66
N ASP A 139 -11.84 2.53 6.58
CA ASP A 139 -12.81 2.55 7.69
C ASP A 139 -13.71 1.30 7.71
N ASP A 140 -14.60 1.24 8.70
CA ASP A 140 -15.51 0.11 8.93
C ASP A 140 -16.45 -0.15 7.74
N ASP A 141 -16.74 0.88 6.94
CA ASP A 141 -17.57 0.81 5.73
C ASP A 141 -16.73 0.54 4.46
N GLY A 142 -15.41 0.42 4.60
CA GLY A 142 -14.47 0.12 3.52
C GLY A 142 -13.97 1.34 2.74
N TYR A 143 -14.35 2.57 3.11
CA TYR A 143 -13.84 3.77 2.46
C TYR A 143 -12.38 4.02 2.82
N SER A 144 -11.65 4.63 1.89
CA SER A 144 -10.22 4.88 2.07
C SER A 144 -9.95 6.02 3.06
N VAL A 145 -9.27 5.71 4.16
CA VAL A 145 -8.69 6.70 5.07
C VAL A 145 -7.41 7.24 4.45
N ARG A 146 -7.27 8.57 4.37
CA ARG A 146 -6.16 9.21 3.64
C ARG A 146 -5.50 10.34 4.41
N LEU A 147 -4.17 10.40 4.35
CA LEU A 147 -3.36 11.49 4.89
C LEU A 147 -2.52 12.13 3.79
N SER A 148 -2.28 13.44 3.86
CA SER A 148 -1.30 14.09 2.99
C SER A 148 0.10 13.56 3.28
N LEU A 149 0.95 13.41 2.26
CA LEU A 149 2.29 12.84 2.44
C LEU A 149 3.10 13.59 3.51
N SER A 150 3.10 14.93 3.50
CA SER A 150 3.81 15.72 4.53
C SER A 150 3.29 15.44 5.95
N ARG A 151 2.00 15.17 6.10
CA ARG A 151 1.38 14.86 7.40
C ARG A 151 1.73 13.43 7.84
N PHE A 152 1.76 12.49 6.90
CA PHE A 152 2.18 11.12 7.16
C PHE A 152 3.66 11.06 7.59
N LEU A 153 4.54 11.81 6.93
CA LEU A 153 5.95 11.90 7.33
C LEU A 153 6.12 12.49 8.74
N LYS A 154 5.45 13.62 9.06
CA LYS A 154 5.44 14.15 10.44
C LYS A 154 4.87 13.13 11.44
N TYR A 155 3.91 12.29 11.02
CA TYR A 155 3.37 11.22 11.86
C TYR A 155 4.40 10.14 12.16
N CYS A 156 5.18 9.69 11.17
CA CYS A 156 6.21 8.67 11.34
C CYS A 156 7.22 9.02 12.43
N ASP A 157 7.67 10.28 12.46
CA ASP A 157 8.72 10.74 13.37
C ASP A 157 8.19 11.27 14.71
N SER A 158 6.86 11.35 14.87
CA SER A 158 6.26 11.97 16.06
C SER A 158 6.38 11.08 17.30
N PRO A 159 6.96 11.57 18.41
CA PRO A 159 7.11 10.82 19.66
C PRO A 159 5.77 10.54 20.36
N GLU A 160 4.68 11.19 19.94
CA GLU A 160 3.33 10.94 20.48
C GLU A 160 2.52 9.95 19.61
N HIS A 161 3.00 9.67 18.39
CA HIS A 161 2.26 8.93 17.39
C HIS A 161 3.11 7.84 16.73
N GLY A 162 3.49 7.97 15.46
CA GLY A 162 4.07 6.87 14.68
C GLY A 162 5.35 6.31 15.28
N ALA A 163 6.16 7.13 15.94
CA ALA A 163 7.41 6.67 16.56
C ALA A 163 7.17 5.73 17.75
N VAL A 164 6.01 5.80 18.40
CA VAL A 164 5.65 4.99 19.59
C VAL A 164 4.51 4.01 19.37
N ASP A 165 3.78 4.09 18.25
CA ASP A 165 2.73 3.14 17.92
C ASP A 165 3.30 1.73 17.72
N ASP A 166 2.63 0.72 18.27
CA ASP A 166 3.01 -0.69 18.16
C ASP A 166 2.99 -1.15 16.69
N SER A 167 1.88 -0.88 15.99
CA SER A 167 1.73 -1.09 14.55
C SER A 167 1.30 0.23 13.89
N PRO A 168 2.25 1.05 13.42
CA PRO A 168 1.96 2.37 12.86
C PRO A 168 1.09 2.32 11.60
N LEU A 169 0.36 3.40 11.33
CA LEU A 169 -0.34 3.62 10.05
C LEU A 169 0.63 3.43 8.87
N TYR A 170 0.13 2.88 7.78
CA TYR A 170 0.95 2.43 6.66
C TYR A 170 0.36 2.90 5.34
N ILE A 171 1.12 3.64 4.53
CA ILE A 171 0.67 3.96 3.17
C ILE A 171 0.65 2.68 2.35
N PHE A 172 -0.53 2.35 1.83
CA PHE A 172 -0.77 1.23 0.92
C PHE A 172 -1.80 1.68 -0.13
N ASP A 173 -1.33 2.42 -1.13
CA ASP A 173 -2.19 3.12 -2.08
C ASP A 173 -2.16 2.48 -3.46
N GLY A 174 -3.27 1.84 -3.85
CA GLY A 174 -3.42 1.21 -5.16
C GLY A 174 -3.82 2.16 -6.29
N SER A 175 -4.17 3.40 -5.95
CA SER A 175 -4.64 4.43 -6.89
C SER A 175 -3.57 5.46 -7.23
N PHE A 176 -2.34 5.29 -6.72
CA PHE A 176 -1.25 6.27 -6.83
C PHE A 176 -0.93 6.63 -8.29
N ALA A 177 -1.02 5.67 -9.20
CA ALA A 177 -0.73 5.87 -10.62
C ALA A 177 -1.90 6.46 -11.42
N ASP A 178 -3.10 6.55 -10.84
CA ASP A 178 -4.33 6.94 -11.56
C ASP A 178 -4.86 8.31 -11.13
N ARG A 179 -4.57 8.74 -9.89
CA ARG A 179 -5.05 10.01 -9.36
C ARG A 179 -4.27 11.19 -9.92
N ARG A 180 -4.97 12.25 -10.34
CA ARG A 180 -4.40 13.46 -11.00
C ARG A 180 -3.13 14.00 -10.33
N GLY A 181 -3.10 14.04 -8.99
CA GLY A 181 -1.98 14.61 -8.23
C GLY A 181 -0.76 13.70 -8.06
N SER A 182 -0.88 12.39 -8.31
CA SER A 182 0.20 11.40 -8.11
C SER A 182 0.49 10.56 -9.35
N LYS A 183 -0.30 10.69 -10.42
CA LYS A 183 -0.16 9.91 -11.67
C LYS A 183 1.24 9.99 -12.31
N CYS A 184 2.00 11.05 -12.03
CA CYS A 184 3.38 11.19 -12.50
C CYS A 184 4.30 10.08 -11.96
N MET A 185 3.99 9.51 -10.78
CA MET A 185 4.75 8.40 -10.19
C MET A 185 4.75 7.14 -11.07
N ALA A 186 3.75 6.96 -11.94
CA ALA A 186 3.70 5.84 -12.87
C ALA A 186 4.86 5.85 -13.87
N GLY A 187 5.43 7.04 -14.16
CA GLY A 187 6.60 7.19 -15.03
C GLY A 187 7.94 7.02 -14.31
N ASP A 188 7.94 6.89 -12.98
CA ASP A 188 9.18 6.81 -12.20
C ASP A 188 9.78 5.38 -12.17
N TYR A 189 9.04 4.38 -12.64
CA TYR A 189 9.49 2.97 -12.72
C TYR A 189 8.90 2.27 -13.94
N THR A 190 9.47 1.14 -14.32
CA THR A 190 8.95 0.28 -15.41
C THR A 190 8.68 -1.12 -14.90
N ILE A 191 7.71 -1.84 -15.47
CA ILE A 191 7.48 -3.24 -15.13
C ILE A 191 8.72 -4.07 -15.52
N PRO A 192 9.33 -4.83 -14.61
CA PRO A 192 10.45 -5.72 -14.95
C PRO A 192 10.06 -6.74 -16.04
N PRO A 193 11.01 -7.12 -16.93
CA PRO A 193 10.73 -8.06 -18.02
C PRO A 193 10.18 -9.41 -17.56
N TYR A 194 10.54 -9.85 -16.35
CA TYR A 194 10.04 -11.09 -15.74
C TYR A 194 8.52 -11.11 -15.52
N PHE A 195 7.90 -9.93 -15.39
CA PHE A 195 6.52 -9.78 -14.92
C PHE A 195 5.62 -9.09 -15.95
N SER A 196 6.06 -8.96 -17.21
CA SER A 196 5.40 -8.13 -18.23
C SER A 196 4.14 -8.72 -18.85
N GLU A 197 3.87 -10.02 -18.65
CA GLU A 197 2.72 -10.69 -19.28
C GLU A 197 1.38 -10.16 -18.77
N ASP A 198 1.24 -9.96 -17.45
CA ASP A 198 0.09 -9.38 -16.75
C ASP A 198 -1.28 -9.71 -17.39
N LEU A 199 -1.68 -10.98 -17.35
CA LEU A 199 -2.87 -11.48 -18.04
C LEU A 199 -4.17 -10.80 -17.59
N PHE A 200 -4.23 -10.24 -16.39
CA PHE A 200 -5.40 -9.48 -15.93
C PHE A 200 -5.59 -8.15 -16.69
N ARG A 201 -4.55 -7.62 -17.34
CA ARG A 201 -4.67 -6.46 -18.23
C ARG A 201 -5.70 -6.69 -19.34
N MET A 202 -5.84 -7.93 -19.82
CA MET A 202 -6.78 -8.33 -20.87
C MET A 202 -8.26 -8.11 -20.45
N VAL A 203 -8.54 -8.11 -19.15
CA VAL A 203 -9.89 -7.82 -18.62
C VAL A 203 -10.24 -6.33 -18.74
N GLY A 204 -9.23 -5.47 -18.85
CA GLY A 204 -9.32 -4.01 -18.93
C GLY A 204 -9.33 -3.32 -17.58
N GLU A 205 -8.76 -2.12 -17.53
CA GLU A 205 -8.48 -1.35 -16.29
C GLU A 205 -9.69 -1.16 -15.37
N ARG A 206 -10.89 -0.96 -15.93
CA ARG A 206 -12.11 -0.79 -15.12
C ARG A 206 -12.56 -2.05 -14.36
N ARG A 207 -12.25 -3.24 -14.88
CA ARG A 207 -12.80 -4.51 -14.37
C ARG A 207 -11.76 -5.41 -13.72
N ARG A 208 -10.47 -5.20 -14.00
CA ARG A 208 -9.39 -5.93 -13.33
C ARG A 208 -9.39 -5.61 -11.83
N PRO A 209 -8.95 -6.54 -10.96
CA PRO A 209 -8.74 -6.23 -9.54
C PRO A 209 -7.61 -5.19 -9.37
N PRO A 210 -7.56 -4.47 -8.24
CA PRO A 210 -6.38 -3.73 -7.83
C PRO A 210 -5.15 -4.64 -7.85
N TYR A 211 -4.04 -4.15 -8.41
CA TYR A 211 -2.91 -5.01 -8.75
C TYR A 211 -1.55 -4.37 -8.50
N ARG A 212 -1.51 -3.07 -8.18
CA ARG A 212 -0.26 -2.33 -7.96
C ARG A 212 -0.42 -1.40 -6.79
N TRP A 213 0.61 -1.24 -5.98
CA TRP A 213 0.56 -0.38 -4.79
C TRP A 213 1.87 0.38 -4.62
N PHE A 214 1.75 1.68 -4.35
CA PHE A 214 2.81 2.45 -3.71
C PHE A 214 2.72 2.22 -2.21
N VAL A 215 3.85 1.88 -1.61
CA VAL A 215 3.91 1.40 -0.24
C VAL A 215 4.98 2.15 0.54
N MET A 216 4.60 2.79 1.65
CA MET A 216 5.51 3.57 2.48
C MET A 216 5.13 3.52 3.96
N GLY A 217 6.09 3.22 4.83
CA GLY A 217 5.79 3.10 6.27
C GLY A 217 7.03 3.09 7.15
N PRO A 218 6.90 3.58 8.40
CA PRO A 218 7.99 3.59 9.38
C PRO A 218 8.31 2.19 9.89
N ALA A 219 9.33 2.07 10.73
CA ALA A 219 9.64 0.83 11.47
C ALA A 219 8.37 0.29 12.18
N ARG A 220 8.29 -1.04 12.32
CA ARG A 220 7.16 -1.79 12.92
C ARG A 220 5.88 -1.87 12.08
N SER A 221 5.70 -0.98 11.09
CA SER A 221 4.62 -1.13 10.11
C SER A 221 4.90 -2.32 9.18
N GLY A 222 3.88 -2.80 8.47
CA GLY A 222 4.04 -3.93 7.56
C GLY A 222 2.73 -4.65 7.28
N SER A 223 2.83 -5.83 6.68
CA SER A 223 1.68 -6.69 6.38
C SER A 223 1.78 -7.99 7.17
N GLY A 224 0.70 -8.34 7.90
CA GLY A 224 0.58 -9.62 8.59
C GLY A 224 0.69 -10.82 7.64
N LEU A 225 0.77 -12.03 8.20
CA LEU A 225 0.93 -13.26 7.42
C LEU A 225 -0.30 -13.51 6.54
N HIS A 226 -0.11 -13.56 5.21
CA HIS A 226 -1.19 -13.76 4.26
C HIS A 226 -0.73 -14.52 3.00
N ILE A 227 -1.69 -14.90 2.16
CA ILE A 227 -1.48 -15.39 0.80
C ILE A 227 -2.13 -14.38 -0.15
N ASP A 228 -1.46 -14.06 -1.26
CA ASP A 228 -2.00 -13.16 -2.28
C ASP A 228 -3.34 -13.66 -2.85
N PRO A 229 -4.30 -12.74 -3.10
CA PRO A 229 -5.63 -13.09 -3.57
C PRO A 229 -5.61 -13.69 -4.98
N LEU A 230 -6.67 -14.44 -5.31
CA LEU A 230 -6.87 -15.05 -6.63
C LEU A 230 -5.69 -15.91 -7.13
N ALA A 231 -4.86 -16.41 -6.21
CA ALA A 231 -3.67 -17.22 -6.52
C ALA A 231 -2.65 -16.51 -7.44
N THR A 232 -2.66 -15.17 -7.50
CA THR A 232 -1.64 -14.40 -8.21
C THR A 232 -0.27 -14.59 -7.58
N SER A 233 0.77 -14.41 -8.39
CA SER A 233 2.12 -14.16 -7.87
C SER A 233 2.30 -12.65 -7.68
N ALA A 234 3.32 -12.24 -6.92
CA ALA A 234 3.66 -10.85 -6.71
C ALA A 234 5.16 -10.59 -6.86
N TRP A 235 5.51 -9.34 -7.11
CA TRP A 235 6.87 -8.83 -6.97
C TRP A 235 6.86 -7.54 -6.16
N ASN A 236 7.86 -7.37 -5.31
CA ASN A 236 8.02 -6.19 -4.45
C ASN A 236 9.42 -5.62 -4.60
N THR A 237 9.54 -4.42 -5.17
CA THR A 237 10.82 -3.71 -5.29
C THR A 237 10.94 -2.66 -4.20
N LEU A 238 11.97 -2.81 -3.36
CA LEU A 238 12.30 -1.88 -2.29
C LEU A 238 13.20 -0.77 -2.82
N ILE A 239 12.80 0.49 -2.64
CA ILE A 239 13.55 1.66 -3.11
C ILE A 239 14.35 2.29 -1.97
N GLN A 240 13.78 2.32 -0.77
CA GLN A 240 14.45 2.82 0.44
C GLN A 240 14.10 1.95 1.64
N GLY A 241 15.03 1.91 2.60
CA GLY A 241 14.88 1.17 3.86
C GLY A 241 15.15 -0.33 3.74
N HIS A 242 14.71 -1.07 4.75
CA HIS A 242 14.88 -2.51 4.86
C HIS A 242 13.59 -3.21 5.29
N LYS A 243 13.29 -4.34 4.65
CA LYS A 243 12.12 -5.18 4.99
C LYS A 243 12.59 -6.56 5.43
N ARG A 244 12.01 -7.06 6.51
CA ARG A 244 12.14 -8.47 6.93
C ARG A 244 10.94 -9.26 6.44
N TRP A 245 11.20 -10.36 5.77
CA TRP A 245 10.19 -11.29 5.28
C TRP A 245 10.31 -12.62 6.02
N ALA A 246 9.17 -13.27 6.21
CA ALA A 246 9.10 -14.69 6.54
C ALA A 246 8.08 -15.35 5.61
N LEU A 247 8.46 -16.42 4.93
CA LEU A 247 7.62 -17.13 3.97
C LEU A 247 7.47 -18.60 4.33
N PHE A 248 6.26 -19.17 4.15
CA PHE A 248 6.01 -20.60 4.27
C PHE A 248 5.46 -21.18 2.97
N PRO A 249 5.86 -22.41 2.62
CA PRO A 249 5.46 -23.03 1.37
C PRO A 249 3.94 -23.24 1.30
N PRO A 250 3.37 -23.30 0.07
CA PRO A 250 1.98 -23.67 -0.13
C PRO A 250 1.67 -25.02 0.53
N GLY A 251 0.50 -25.12 1.16
CA GLY A 251 0.08 -26.32 1.90
C GLY A 251 0.38 -26.27 3.40
N THR A 252 1.15 -25.29 3.88
CA THR A 252 1.34 -25.07 5.32
C THR A 252 -0.01 -24.79 6.00
N PRO A 253 -0.42 -25.58 7.02
CA PRO A 253 -1.71 -25.41 7.68
C PRO A 253 -1.85 -24.05 8.37
N LYS A 254 -2.96 -23.35 8.11
CA LYS A 254 -3.26 -22.04 8.73
C LYS A 254 -3.23 -22.08 10.26
N THR A 255 -3.60 -23.21 10.86
CA THR A 255 -3.65 -23.42 12.31
C THR A 255 -2.27 -23.43 12.97
N LEU A 256 -1.21 -23.68 12.21
CA LEU A 256 0.16 -23.64 12.70
C LEU A 256 0.76 -22.24 12.64
N VAL A 257 0.44 -21.47 11.60
CA VAL A 257 1.14 -20.23 11.26
C VAL A 257 0.35 -18.95 11.52
N LEU A 258 -0.96 -19.01 11.79
CA LEU A 258 -1.73 -17.83 12.19
C LEU A 258 -1.75 -17.66 13.72
N PRO A 259 -1.82 -16.42 14.23
CA PRO A 259 -1.97 -16.18 15.66
C PRO A 259 -3.32 -16.75 16.15
N LYS A 260 -3.32 -17.30 17.37
CA LYS A 260 -4.54 -17.84 18.00
C LYS A 260 -5.42 -16.75 18.64
N GLU A 261 -4.83 -15.60 18.93
CA GLU A 261 -5.51 -14.48 19.57
C GLU A 261 -6.26 -13.64 18.52
N PRO A 262 -7.57 -13.42 18.68
CA PRO A 262 -8.35 -12.57 17.78
C PRO A 262 -7.76 -11.15 17.67
N GLY A 263 -7.81 -10.57 16.48
CA GLY A 263 -7.37 -9.19 16.21
C GLY A 263 -5.87 -9.03 15.89
N LEU A 264 -5.04 -10.05 16.11
CA LEU A 264 -3.59 -9.98 15.82
C LEU A 264 -3.21 -10.49 14.43
N GLU A 265 -4.17 -11.05 13.70
CA GLU A 265 -3.97 -11.65 12.38
C GLU A 265 -3.50 -10.62 11.33
N ARG A 266 -3.85 -9.35 11.53
CA ARG A 266 -3.62 -8.28 10.57
C ARG A 266 -2.26 -7.60 10.73
N GLU A 267 -1.65 -7.69 11.90
CA GLU A 267 -0.47 -6.90 12.26
C GLU A 267 0.82 -7.70 12.10
N SER A 268 1.72 -7.20 11.24
CA SER A 268 3.02 -7.84 10.97
C SER A 268 3.85 -8.02 12.25
N ILE A 269 3.99 -6.95 13.03
CA ILE A 269 4.79 -6.98 14.25
C ILE A 269 4.25 -7.97 15.29
N SER A 270 2.93 -8.08 15.43
CA SER A 270 2.31 -9.04 16.36
C SER A 270 2.59 -10.48 15.91
N TRP A 271 2.59 -10.76 14.61
CA TRP A 271 2.99 -12.06 14.08
C TRP A 271 4.47 -12.38 14.34
N PHE A 272 5.38 -11.44 14.03
CA PHE A 272 6.81 -11.61 14.28
C PHE A 272 7.17 -11.71 15.78
N SER A 273 6.39 -11.08 16.65
CA SER A 273 6.62 -11.12 18.10
C SER A 273 6.06 -12.37 18.77
N LYS A 274 4.92 -12.90 18.28
CA LYS A 274 4.20 -13.98 18.98
C LYS A 274 4.26 -15.34 18.29
N VAL A 275 4.30 -15.37 16.97
CA VAL A 275 4.24 -16.60 16.18
C VAL A 275 5.61 -17.01 15.68
N TYR A 276 6.35 -16.09 15.04
CA TYR A 276 7.68 -16.38 14.50
C TYR A 276 8.65 -17.04 15.50
N PRO A 277 8.75 -16.63 16.78
CA PRO A 277 9.69 -17.28 17.72
C PRO A 277 9.38 -18.76 17.94
N ARG A 278 8.11 -19.18 17.81
CA ARG A 278 7.70 -20.59 17.92
C ARG A 278 8.25 -21.42 16.78
N THR A 279 8.38 -20.84 15.60
CA THR A 279 8.89 -21.53 14.40
C THR A 279 10.40 -21.74 14.44
N ARG A 280 11.08 -21.19 15.46
CA ARG A 280 12.51 -21.34 15.70
C ARG A 280 12.82 -22.29 16.87
N GLN A 281 11.79 -22.80 17.56
CA GLN A 281 11.95 -23.72 18.68
C GLN A 281 12.11 -25.16 18.18
N ALA A 282 12.83 -25.99 18.95
CA ALA A 282 13.06 -27.39 18.60
C ALA A 282 11.78 -28.25 18.47
N GLY A 283 10.69 -27.83 19.12
CA GLY A 283 9.38 -28.50 19.05
C GLY A 283 8.47 -28.01 17.90
N TRP A 284 8.99 -27.24 16.94
CA TRP A 284 8.21 -26.80 15.79
C TRP A 284 7.92 -27.94 14.82
N GLU A 285 6.64 -28.24 14.60
CA GLU A 285 6.19 -29.34 13.73
C GLU A 285 5.96 -28.93 12.27
N GLY A 286 5.98 -27.62 11.98
CA GLY A 286 5.80 -27.09 10.64
C GLY A 286 7.09 -26.98 9.82
N PRO A 287 7.01 -26.56 8.55
CA PRO A 287 8.21 -26.18 7.80
C PRO A 287 8.87 -24.95 8.44
N ALA A 288 10.19 -24.90 8.45
CA ALA A 288 10.91 -23.69 8.83
C ALA A 288 10.56 -22.55 7.84
N PRO A 289 10.41 -21.30 8.32
CA PRO A 289 10.20 -20.17 7.42
C PRO A 289 11.44 -19.93 6.55
N LEU A 290 11.23 -19.47 5.32
CA LEU A 290 12.26 -18.78 4.56
C LEU A 290 12.30 -17.32 5.01
N ASP A 291 13.45 -16.89 5.52
CA ASP A 291 13.67 -15.50 5.93
C ASP A 291 14.32 -14.71 4.78
N ILE A 292 13.91 -13.46 4.59
CA ILE A 292 14.58 -12.51 3.68
C ILE A 292 14.80 -11.19 4.41
N ILE A 293 16.01 -10.65 4.36
CA ILE A 293 16.31 -9.27 4.70
C ILE A 293 16.48 -8.53 3.37
N GLN A 294 15.40 -7.88 2.94
CA GLN A 294 15.37 -7.13 1.68
C GLN A 294 16.00 -5.76 1.89
N GLY A 295 17.01 -5.43 1.08
CA GLY A 295 17.66 -4.12 1.04
C GLY A 295 17.20 -3.22 -0.12
N PRO A 296 17.62 -1.94 -0.14
CA PRO A 296 17.32 -1.03 -1.24
C PRO A 296 17.81 -1.56 -2.60
N GLY A 297 16.97 -1.43 -3.63
CA GLY A 297 17.22 -1.91 -4.98
C GLY A 297 16.86 -3.38 -5.22
N GLU A 298 16.61 -4.16 -4.17
CA GLU A 298 16.23 -5.57 -4.28
C GLU A 298 14.74 -5.74 -4.61
N THR A 299 14.44 -6.71 -5.47
CA THR A 299 13.07 -7.11 -5.83
C THR A 299 12.81 -8.54 -5.39
N VAL A 300 11.89 -8.74 -4.45
CA VAL A 300 11.45 -10.07 -4.01
C VAL A 300 10.35 -10.57 -4.94
N PHE A 301 10.52 -11.77 -5.51
CA PHE A 301 9.46 -12.51 -6.19
C PHE A 301 8.75 -13.46 -5.22
N VAL A 302 7.42 -13.32 -5.11
CA VAL A 302 6.56 -14.15 -4.27
C VAL A 302 5.66 -15.00 -5.16
N PRO A 303 5.90 -16.31 -5.27
CA PRO A 303 5.05 -17.18 -6.07
C PRO A 303 3.66 -17.35 -5.44
N GLY A 304 2.62 -17.44 -6.27
CA GLY A 304 1.26 -17.59 -5.79
C GLY A 304 1.05 -18.82 -4.89
N GLY A 305 0.43 -18.60 -3.72
CA GLY A 305 0.14 -19.63 -2.73
C GLY A 305 1.12 -19.72 -1.56
N TRP A 306 2.20 -18.94 -1.56
CA TRP A 306 3.11 -18.83 -0.42
C TRP A 306 2.50 -17.93 0.66
N TRP A 307 2.50 -18.41 1.91
CA TRP A 307 2.26 -17.54 3.06
C TRP A 307 3.43 -16.59 3.19
N HIS A 308 3.18 -15.31 3.43
CA HIS A 308 4.25 -14.35 3.65
C HIS A 308 3.82 -13.22 4.60
N ALA A 309 4.74 -12.84 5.48
CA ALA A 309 4.62 -11.69 6.38
C ALA A 309 5.81 -10.75 6.12
N VAL A 310 5.57 -9.43 6.22
CA VAL A 310 6.57 -8.40 5.91
C VAL A 310 6.59 -7.36 7.00
N LEU A 311 7.75 -7.14 7.63
CA LEU A 311 7.97 -6.14 8.67
C LEU A 311 8.95 -5.09 8.18
N ASN A 312 8.59 -3.81 8.30
CA ASN A 312 9.49 -2.71 8.00
C ASN A 312 10.43 -2.51 9.18
N LEU A 313 11.74 -2.57 8.93
CA LEU A 313 12.76 -2.43 9.97
C LEU A 313 13.09 -0.95 10.24
N ASP A 314 12.89 -0.11 9.24
CA ASP A 314 13.07 1.34 9.25
C ASP A 314 12.00 2.00 8.34
N LEU A 315 12.17 3.29 7.99
CA LEU A 315 11.29 3.96 7.04
C LEU A 315 11.51 3.38 5.63
N THR A 316 10.52 2.68 5.12
CA THR A 316 10.59 2.02 3.81
C THR A 316 9.79 2.75 2.74
N VAL A 317 10.27 2.71 1.50
CA VAL A 317 9.54 3.11 0.28
C VAL A 317 9.65 2.00 -0.75
N ALA A 318 8.53 1.49 -1.24
CA ALA A 318 8.49 0.37 -2.18
C ALA A 318 7.35 0.48 -3.19
N VAL A 319 7.46 -0.28 -4.26
CA VAL A 319 6.35 -0.57 -5.18
C VAL A 319 6.19 -2.08 -5.29
N THR A 320 4.95 -2.54 -5.28
CA THR A 320 4.62 -3.97 -5.39
C THR A 320 3.47 -4.18 -6.34
N GLN A 321 3.49 -5.27 -7.10
CA GLN A 321 2.38 -5.64 -7.97
C GLN A 321 2.10 -7.14 -7.95
N ASN A 322 0.80 -7.45 -8.04
CA ASN A 322 0.30 -8.80 -8.26
C ASN A 322 0.07 -8.99 -9.75
N TYR A 323 0.42 -10.16 -10.26
CA TYR A 323 0.29 -10.46 -11.68
C TYR A 323 -0.13 -11.90 -11.92
N ALA A 324 -0.84 -12.08 -13.04
CA ALA A 324 -1.15 -13.38 -13.61
C ALA A 324 -0.27 -13.60 -14.84
N SER A 325 0.31 -14.78 -14.96
CA SER A 325 1.15 -15.20 -16.08
C SER A 325 0.72 -16.58 -16.55
N THR A 326 1.25 -17.01 -17.69
CA THR A 326 1.05 -18.36 -18.23
C THR A 326 1.46 -19.42 -17.19
N ALA A 327 2.50 -19.16 -16.39
CA ALA A 327 2.99 -20.11 -15.38
C ALA A 327 2.01 -20.35 -14.21
N ASN A 328 1.21 -19.34 -13.83
CA ASN A 328 0.23 -19.46 -12.74
C ASN A 328 -1.24 -19.48 -13.21
N PHE A 329 -1.48 -19.36 -14.51
CA PHE A 329 -2.81 -19.18 -15.11
C PHE A 329 -3.83 -20.21 -14.64
N ASP A 330 -3.47 -21.49 -14.64
CA ASP A 330 -4.36 -22.59 -14.26
C ASP A 330 -4.95 -22.41 -12.84
N ARG A 331 -4.14 -21.96 -11.88
CA ARG A 331 -4.59 -21.68 -10.51
C ARG A 331 -5.38 -20.38 -10.44
N VAL A 332 -4.89 -19.34 -11.11
CA VAL A 332 -5.54 -18.02 -11.15
C VAL A 332 -6.92 -18.11 -11.77
N TRP A 333 -7.09 -18.83 -12.88
CA TRP A 333 -8.36 -19.06 -13.55
C TRP A 333 -9.38 -19.68 -12.62
N ARG A 334 -9.05 -20.80 -11.94
CA ARG A 334 -9.99 -21.45 -11.01
C ARG A 334 -10.43 -20.53 -9.87
N HIS A 335 -9.50 -19.77 -9.29
CA HIS A 335 -9.83 -18.83 -8.22
C HIS A 335 -10.64 -17.64 -8.74
N ALA A 336 -10.29 -17.08 -9.89
CA ALA A 336 -11.02 -15.98 -10.52
C ALA A 336 -12.43 -16.41 -10.92
N ARG A 337 -12.60 -17.60 -11.52
CA ARG A 337 -13.90 -18.17 -11.91
C ARG A 337 -14.82 -18.33 -10.70
N LYS A 338 -14.30 -18.83 -9.59
CA LYS A 338 -15.05 -18.99 -8.33
C LYS A 338 -15.34 -17.65 -7.64
N GLY A 339 -14.34 -16.79 -7.49
CA GLY A 339 -14.44 -15.56 -6.69
C GLY A 339 -14.98 -14.33 -7.45
N ARG A 340 -14.82 -14.28 -8.77
CA ARG A 340 -15.21 -13.13 -9.61
C ARG A 340 -15.82 -13.59 -10.95
N PRO A 341 -16.98 -14.28 -10.96
CA PRO A 341 -17.52 -14.95 -12.14
C PRO A 341 -17.78 -14.00 -13.33
N LYS A 342 -18.34 -12.81 -13.09
CA LYS A 342 -18.57 -11.80 -14.14
C LYS A 342 -17.26 -11.35 -14.81
N MET A 343 -16.20 -11.22 -14.03
CA MET A 343 -14.87 -10.86 -14.53
C MET A 343 -14.31 -12.00 -15.40
N SER A 344 -14.43 -13.25 -14.93
CA SER A 344 -13.90 -14.43 -15.62
C SER A 344 -14.59 -14.73 -16.93
N ILE A 345 -15.91 -14.51 -17.02
CA ILE A 345 -16.65 -14.61 -18.30
C ILE A 345 -16.08 -13.64 -19.33
N LYS A 346 -15.87 -12.37 -18.94
CA LYS A 346 -15.24 -11.38 -19.82
C LYS A 346 -13.82 -11.80 -20.18
N TRP A 347 -13.05 -12.26 -19.20
CA TRP A 347 -11.66 -12.66 -19.41
C TRP A 347 -11.56 -13.80 -20.43
N LEU A 348 -12.36 -14.85 -20.30
CA LEU A 348 -12.42 -15.97 -21.23
C LEU A 348 -12.80 -15.52 -22.65
N SER A 349 -13.74 -14.59 -22.78
CA SER A 349 -14.10 -14.03 -24.08
C SER A 349 -12.91 -13.33 -24.77
N VAL A 350 -12.05 -12.66 -24.00
CA VAL A 350 -10.85 -11.99 -24.55
C VAL A 350 -9.75 -13.03 -24.81
N LEU A 351 -9.55 -14.00 -23.91
CA LEU A 351 -8.58 -15.09 -24.08
C LEU A 351 -8.86 -15.89 -25.37
N ARG A 352 -10.12 -16.24 -25.67
CA ARG A 352 -10.46 -16.96 -26.91
C ARG A 352 -10.01 -16.24 -28.18
N ARG A 353 -9.91 -14.91 -28.15
CA ARG A 353 -9.45 -14.08 -29.28
C ARG A 353 -7.93 -13.89 -29.28
N GLU A 354 -7.33 -13.64 -28.14
CA GLU A 354 -5.95 -13.14 -28.03
C GLU A 354 -4.95 -14.18 -27.51
N ARG A 355 -5.40 -15.17 -26.75
CA ARG A 355 -4.62 -16.28 -26.19
C ARG A 355 -5.41 -17.60 -26.24
N PRO A 356 -5.66 -18.15 -27.44
CA PRO A 356 -6.44 -19.39 -27.58
C PRO A 356 -5.84 -20.58 -26.83
N ASP A 357 -4.51 -20.58 -26.65
CA ASP A 357 -3.79 -21.55 -25.84
C ASP A 357 -4.26 -21.56 -24.37
N LEU A 358 -4.40 -20.38 -23.76
CA LEU A 358 -4.90 -20.26 -22.38
C LEU A 358 -6.42 -20.44 -22.31
N ALA A 359 -7.16 -20.02 -23.34
CA ALA A 359 -8.60 -20.28 -23.40
C ALA A 359 -8.91 -21.79 -23.40
N ALA A 360 -8.13 -22.59 -24.13
CA ALA A 360 -8.27 -24.05 -24.14
C ALA A 360 -8.00 -24.65 -22.76
N LEU A 361 -7.00 -24.14 -22.01
CA LEU A 361 -6.75 -24.56 -20.63
C LEU A 361 -7.91 -24.21 -19.70
N ALA A 362 -8.47 -23.01 -19.84
CA ALA A 362 -9.65 -22.57 -19.08
C ALA A 362 -10.87 -23.45 -19.36
N ASP A 363 -11.16 -23.73 -20.64
CA ASP A 363 -12.27 -24.58 -21.06
C ASP A 363 -12.06 -26.04 -20.56
N ALA A 364 -10.84 -26.56 -20.59
CA ALA A 364 -10.52 -27.88 -20.05
C ALA A 364 -10.69 -27.96 -18.52
N ALA A 365 -10.28 -26.92 -17.78
CA ALA A 365 -10.49 -26.84 -16.34
C ALA A 365 -11.99 -26.80 -15.97
N ASP A 366 -12.82 -26.18 -16.81
CA ASP A 366 -14.27 -26.11 -16.63
C ASP A 366 -14.97 -27.47 -16.88
N VAL A 367 -14.42 -28.31 -17.76
CA VAL A 367 -14.90 -29.69 -17.98
C VAL A 367 -14.46 -30.60 -16.84
N GLY A 368 -13.19 -30.50 -16.42
CA GLY A 368 -12.63 -31.29 -15.32
C GLY A 368 -13.44 -31.16 -14.03
N ASP A 369 -13.79 -29.93 -13.65
CA ASP A 369 -14.58 -29.65 -12.45
C ASP A 369 -16.04 -30.13 -12.54
N LYS A 370 -16.57 -30.37 -13.74
CA LYS A 370 -17.91 -30.97 -13.95
C LYS A 370 -17.89 -32.50 -14.00
N SER A 371 -16.74 -33.09 -14.33
CA SER A 371 -16.55 -34.54 -14.46
C SER A 371 -16.15 -35.25 -13.17
N VAL A 372 -16.01 -34.52 -12.06
CA VAL A 372 -15.85 -35.09 -10.71
C VAL A 372 -17.21 -35.01 -10.01
N PRO A 373 -18.02 -36.09 -9.97
CA PRO A 373 -19.06 -36.21 -8.96
C PRO A 373 -18.37 -36.32 -7.61
N ASP A 374 -18.92 -35.66 -6.58
CA ASP A 374 -18.52 -35.85 -5.18
C ASP A 374 -18.55 -37.34 -4.83
N ALA A 375 -17.38 -37.97 -4.86
CA ALA A 375 -17.16 -39.34 -4.43
C ALA A 375 -15.90 -39.39 -3.56
N SER A 376 -15.99 -38.74 -2.40
CA SER A 376 -15.38 -39.21 -1.14
C SER A 376 -15.77 -38.30 0.04
N THR A 377 -17.05 -38.28 0.37
CA THR A 377 -17.50 -38.06 1.75
C THR A 377 -18.52 -39.12 2.11
N SER A 378 -18.05 -40.32 2.46
CA SER A 378 -18.81 -41.21 3.32
C SER A 378 -18.66 -40.71 4.75
N SER A 379 -19.77 -40.14 5.22
CA SER A 379 -20.11 -39.80 6.59
C SER A 379 -19.80 -40.89 7.62
N SER A 380 -19.35 -40.47 8.80
CA SER A 380 -19.86 -41.02 10.05
C SER A 380 -20.33 -39.87 10.94
N SER A 381 -21.65 -39.72 10.98
CA SER A 381 -22.38 -38.89 11.93
C SER A 381 -22.37 -39.56 13.30
N SER A 382 -21.83 -38.86 14.30
CA SER A 382 -22.15 -39.07 15.71
C SER A 382 -22.70 -37.76 16.25
N SER A 383 -24.01 -37.72 16.45
CA SER A 383 -24.73 -36.60 17.06
C SER A 383 -24.35 -36.48 18.53
N SER A 384 -23.93 -35.29 18.95
CA SER A 384 -24.07 -34.81 20.32
C SER A 384 -24.15 -33.29 20.27
N SER A 385 -25.34 -32.78 20.57
CA SER A 385 -25.70 -31.38 20.60
C SER A 385 -24.95 -30.64 21.72
N SER A 386 -24.31 -29.52 21.40
CA SER A 386 -24.10 -28.39 22.31
C SER A 386 -23.80 -27.15 21.47
N SER A 387 -24.62 -26.13 21.66
CA SER A 387 -24.68 -24.87 20.94
C SER A 387 -23.56 -23.92 21.37
N SER A 388 -22.81 -23.38 20.41
CA SER A 388 -22.15 -22.09 20.54
C SER A 388 -21.79 -21.56 19.16
N SER A 389 -22.52 -20.52 18.76
CA SER A 389 -22.36 -19.77 17.52
C SER A 389 -21.07 -18.95 17.57
N SER A 390 -20.27 -19.01 16.52
CA SER A 390 -19.24 -18.01 16.24
C SER A 390 -18.95 -17.99 14.75
N ASP A 391 -19.60 -17.06 14.06
CA ASP A 391 -19.31 -16.67 12.69
C ASP A 391 -17.87 -16.18 12.60
N SER A 392 -17.13 -16.65 11.59
CA SER A 392 -15.77 -16.18 11.29
C SER A 392 -15.77 -15.56 9.90
N ASP A 393 -16.06 -14.28 9.86
CA ASP A 393 -15.91 -13.43 8.69
C ASP A 393 -14.42 -13.27 8.36
N SER A 394 -13.97 -13.96 7.32
CA SER A 394 -12.66 -13.71 6.73
C SER A 394 -12.73 -12.44 5.88
N SER A 395 -12.34 -11.30 6.44
CA SER A 395 -12.16 -10.06 5.67
C SER A 395 -10.85 -10.13 4.88
N SER A 396 -10.86 -10.87 3.77
CA SER A 396 -10.01 -10.48 2.64
C SER A 396 -10.51 -9.11 2.17
N SER A 397 -9.63 -8.13 2.08
CA SER A 397 -9.91 -6.85 1.44
C SER A 397 -10.30 -7.10 -0.02
N SER A 398 -11.60 -7.34 -0.19
CA SER A 398 -12.30 -7.57 -1.44
C SER A 398 -12.69 -6.18 -1.90
N ASP A 399 -12.02 -5.68 -2.94
CA ASP A 399 -12.53 -4.53 -3.68
C ASP A 399 -13.75 -5.02 -4.46
N SER A 400 -14.89 -5.01 -3.77
CA SER A 400 -16.21 -5.20 -4.35
C SER A 400 -16.54 -3.93 -5.12
N SER A 401 -16.25 -3.97 -6.42
CA SER A 401 -16.92 -3.09 -7.36
C SER A 401 -18.39 -3.48 -7.38
N ASP A 402 -19.23 -2.77 -6.63
CA ASP A 402 -20.67 -2.95 -6.70
C ASP A 402 -21.18 -2.61 -8.10
N ASP A 403 -21.98 -3.54 -8.64
CA ASP A 403 -22.96 -3.25 -9.67
C ASP A 403 -23.92 -2.17 -9.14
N GLU A 404 -24.00 -1.06 -9.87
CA GLU A 404 -24.87 0.06 -9.56
C GLU A 404 -26.34 -0.37 -9.39
N LYS A 405 -26.88 -0.23 -8.18
CA LYS A 405 -28.27 0.21 -8.01
C LYS A 405 -28.25 1.74 -7.95
N ILE A 406 -28.55 2.34 -9.10
CA ILE A 406 -28.66 3.78 -9.28
C ILE A 406 -29.82 4.29 -8.41
N ASP A 407 -29.51 5.03 -7.34
CA ASP A 407 -30.48 5.89 -6.68
C ASP A 407 -30.70 7.14 -7.55
N HIS A 408 -31.94 7.33 -7.99
CA HIS A 408 -32.36 8.45 -8.83
C HIS A 408 -32.08 9.83 -8.20
N LYS A 409 -31.85 9.92 -6.88
CA LYS A 409 -31.45 11.17 -6.21
C LYS A 409 -29.98 11.55 -6.44
N GLN A 410 -29.09 10.57 -6.58
CA GLN A 410 -27.65 10.79 -6.76
C GLN A 410 -27.32 11.31 -8.18
N VAL A 411 -28.04 10.82 -9.19
CA VAL A 411 -27.94 11.31 -10.59
C VAL A 411 -28.40 12.77 -10.71
N GLN A 412 -29.38 13.20 -9.91
CA GLN A 412 -29.85 14.59 -9.94
C GLN A 412 -28.89 15.55 -9.25
N GLN A 413 -28.23 15.14 -8.16
CA GLN A 413 -27.22 15.98 -7.49
C GLN A 413 -25.94 16.10 -8.31
N ASP A 414 -25.46 15.03 -8.94
CA ASP A 414 -24.27 15.08 -9.81
C ASP A 414 -24.52 15.85 -11.11
N LYS A 415 -25.73 15.80 -11.67
CA LYS A 415 -26.12 16.67 -12.79
C LYS A 415 -26.17 18.15 -12.36
N LYS A 416 -26.62 18.45 -11.14
CA LYS A 416 -26.65 19.83 -10.62
C LYS A 416 -25.23 20.36 -10.36
N ARG A 417 -24.34 19.52 -9.83
CA ARG A 417 -22.94 19.87 -9.56
C ARG A 417 -22.13 20.07 -10.84
N ARG A 418 -22.28 19.18 -11.84
CA ARG A 418 -21.67 19.35 -13.16
C ARG A 418 -22.17 20.60 -13.90
N LYS A 419 -23.45 20.95 -13.75
CA LYS A 419 -24.03 22.16 -14.35
C LYS A 419 -23.52 23.45 -13.67
N CYS A 420 -23.23 23.41 -12.36
CA CYS A 420 -22.55 24.49 -11.64
C CYS A 420 -21.06 24.61 -12.02
N GLU A 421 -20.36 23.49 -12.21
CA GLU A 421 -18.94 23.48 -12.62
C GLU A 421 -18.76 23.93 -14.09
N GLU A 422 -19.67 23.56 -15.00
CA GLU A 422 -19.66 24.07 -16.39
C GLU A 422 -20.06 25.54 -16.52
N SER A 423 -20.86 26.09 -15.59
CA SER A 423 -21.19 27.51 -15.57
C SER A 423 -20.06 28.35 -14.99
N ALA A 424 -19.39 27.89 -13.93
CA ALA A 424 -18.19 28.53 -13.38
C ALA A 424 -17.04 28.57 -14.41
N CYS A 425 -16.82 27.47 -15.15
CA CYS A 425 -15.81 27.44 -16.23
C CYS A 425 -16.16 28.35 -17.43
N ARG A 426 -17.44 28.63 -17.69
CA ARG A 426 -17.86 29.57 -18.75
C ARG A 426 -17.68 31.02 -18.33
N GLU A 427 -17.85 31.34 -17.05
CA GLU A 427 -17.60 32.69 -16.51
C GLU A 427 -16.09 32.99 -16.46
N ASP A 428 -15.25 32.02 -16.10
CA ASP A 428 -13.78 32.18 -16.11
C ASP A 428 -13.20 32.29 -17.53
N ALA A 429 -13.77 31.57 -18.52
CA ALA A 429 -13.37 31.69 -19.91
C ALA A 429 -13.77 33.03 -20.55
N ALA A 430 -14.96 33.55 -20.21
CA ALA A 430 -15.43 34.86 -20.69
C ALA A 430 -14.66 36.04 -20.06
N GLY A 431 -14.12 35.86 -18.83
CA GLY A 431 -13.24 36.82 -18.18
C GLY A 431 -11.85 36.92 -18.83
N HIS A 432 -11.33 35.82 -19.37
CA HIS A 432 -10.00 35.77 -19.99
C HIS A 432 -9.97 36.23 -21.45
N GLU A 433 -11.09 36.13 -22.20
CA GLU A 433 -11.17 36.65 -23.57
C GLU A 433 -11.32 38.18 -23.63
N ASN A 434 -11.78 38.84 -22.56
CA ASN A 434 -11.93 40.30 -22.50
C ASN A 434 -10.65 41.08 -22.10
N LEU A 435 -9.64 40.39 -21.55
CA LEU A 435 -8.34 41.00 -21.23
C LEU A 435 -7.31 40.87 -22.38
N GLY A 436 -7.52 39.93 -23.31
CA GLY A 436 -6.65 39.74 -24.49
C GLY A 436 -6.92 40.66 -25.68
N GLN A 437 -8.07 41.36 -25.72
CA GLN A 437 -8.44 42.28 -26.81
C GLN A 437 -8.25 43.77 -26.51
N ARG A 438 -7.77 44.14 -25.31
CA ARG A 438 -7.47 45.53 -24.91
C ARG A 438 -5.99 45.92 -24.96
N HIS A 439 -5.11 45.07 -25.51
CA HIS A 439 -3.66 45.37 -25.64
C HIS A 439 -3.10 45.24 -27.06
N LEU A 440 -3.96 45.18 -28.09
CA LEU A 440 -3.58 45.12 -29.51
C LEU A 440 -4.27 46.19 -30.38
N ARG A 441 -4.61 47.34 -29.78
CA ARG A 441 -5.16 48.51 -30.48
C ARG A 441 -4.50 49.82 -30.04
N GLU A 442 -3.19 49.84 -29.85
CA GLU A 442 -2.40 51.09 -29.78
C GLU A 442 -1.00 50.85 -30.34
N PHE A 443 -0.87 50.39 -31.59
CA PHE A 443 0.41 50.44 -32.33
C PHE A 443 0.19 50.31 -33.85
N VAL A 444 -0.77 51.06 -34.40
CA VAL A 444 -0.80 51.42 -35.83
C VAL A 444 -1.52 52.77 -35.92
N THR A 445 -0.78 53.87 -35.79
CA THR A 445 -0.96 55.19 -36.44
C THR A 445 -0.11 56.23 -35.72
N SER A 446 1.12 56.44 -36.23
CA SER A 446 1.92 57.68 -36.30
C SER A 446 3.40 57.32 -36.34
#